data_AF-A0A2V3XWF1-F1
#
_entry.id   AF-A0A2V3XWF1-F1
#
_cell.length_a   1.000
_cell.length_b   1.000
_cell.length_c   1.000
_cell.angle_alpha   90.00
_cell.angle_beta   90.00
_cell.angle_gamma   90.00
#
_symmetry.space_group_name_H-M   'P 1'
#
loop_
_entity.id
_entity.type
_entity.pdbx_description
1 polymer ?
#
loop_
_entity_poly.entity_id
_entity_poly.type
_entity_poly.pdbx_seq_one_letter_code
_entity_poly.pdbx_strand_id
1 'polypeptide(L)'
;MKKYGNSLRILFLCIAGVFCWMLFTSEEAGQRYFCGMVLEISDQYFLVEPDEGEEERKSADRITVPTNVISAEGVPEVKVGDEIRIVYDGEIMESYPARLSTVFAIYRADE
;
A
#
# COMPACT_ATOMS: atom_id res chain seq x y z
N MET A 1 42.68 32.66 -20.12
CA MET A 1 41.99 31.90 -19.05
C MET A 1 40.47 32.09 -19.16
N LYS A 2 39.77 31.38 -20.05
CA LYS A 2 38.28 31.33 -20.09
C LYS A 2 37.83 29.98 -20.66
N LYS A 3 38.06 28.89 -19.90
CA LYS A 3 37.59 27.52 -20.19
C LYS A 3 36.45 27.08 -19.26
N TYR A 4 35.74 28.03 -18.65
CA TYR A 4 34.76 27.75 -17.59
C TYR A 4 33.28 27.82 -18.04
N GLY A 5 33.00 28.17 -19.29
CA GLY A 5 31.62 28.33 -19.78
C GLY A 5 30.86 27.00 -20.02
N ASN A 6 31.57 25.93 -20.38
CA ASN A 6 30.93 24.66 -20.74
C ASN A 6 30.80 23.71 -19.53
N SER A 7 31.75 23.71 -18.59
CA SER A 7 31.63 22.94 -17.33
C SER A 7 30.49 23.44 -16.44
N LEU A 8 30.20 24.74 -16.43
CA LEU A 8 29.11 25.30 -15.62
C LEU A 8 27.71 24.93 -16.15
N ARG A 9 27.59 24.74 -17.48
CA ARG A 9 26.36 24.27 -18.14
C ARG A 9 26.12 22.78 -17.94
N ILE A 10 27.17 21.97 -17.92
CA ILE A 10 27.11 20.53 -17.64
C ILE A 10 26.70 20.29 -16.18
N LEU A 11 27.23 21.10 -15.26
CA LEU A 11 26.88 21.01 -13.83
C LEU A 11 25.39 21.29 -13.59
N PHE A 12 24.81 22.27 -14.29
CA PHE A 12 23.38 22.60 -14.19
C PHE A 12 22.46 21.51 -14.76
N LEU A 13 22.90 20.82 -15.82
CA LEU A 13 22.17 19.70 -16.43
C LEU A 13 22.10 18.46 -15.52
N CYS A 14 23.17 18.19 -14.77
CA CYS A 14 23.19 17.08 -13.80
C CYS A 14 22.26 17.34 -12.59
N ILE A 15 22.16 18.58 -12.13
CA ILE A 15 21.33 18.92 -10.96
C ILE A 15 19.84 18.82 -11.32
N ALA A 16 19.42 19.24 -12.51
CA ALA A 16 18.03 19.11 -12.98
C ALA A 16 17.61 17.64 -13.19
N GLY A 17 18.52 16.78 -13.66
CA GLY A 17 18.25 15.35 -13.85
C GLY A 17 18.07 14.58 -12.53
N VAL A 18 18.83 14.93 -11.49
CA VAL A 18 18.73 14.31 -10.16
C VAL A 18 17.51 14.83 -9.39
N PHE A 19 17.13 16.10 -9.59
CA PHE A 19 15.93 16.68 -8.97
C PHE A 19 14.63 16.08 -9.53
N CYS A 20 14.63 15.66 -10.80
CA CYS A 20 13.51 14.94 -11.41
C CYS A 20 13.33 13.54 -10.80
N TRP A 21 14.40 12.91 -10.33
CA TRP A 21 14.31 11.59 -9.68
C TRP A 21 13.79 11.64 -8.25
N MET A 22 13.95 12.76 -7.54
CA MET A 22 13.43 12.93 -6.18
C MET A 22 11.93 13.25 -6.11
N LEU A 23 11.29 13.59 -7.23
CA LEU A 23 9.89 14.06 -7.23
C LEU A 23 8.86 12.97 -7.57
N PHE A 24 9.26 11.71 -7.71
CA PHE A 24 8.33 10.62 -8.06
C PHE A 24 8.04 9.65 -6.91
N THR A 25 7.92 10.17 -5.69
CA THR A 25 7.27 9.44 -4.59
C THR A 25 6.26 10.39 -3.96
N SER A 26 5.19 10.66 -4.70
CA SER A 26 3.96 11.14 -4.06
C SER A 26 3.30 9.92 -3.44
N GLU A 27 3.71 9.56 -2.21
CA GLU A 27 2.78 8.89 -1.31
C GLU A 27 1.79 9.98 -0.88
N GLU A 28 0.78 10.18 -1.71
CA GLU A 28 -0.39 10.92 -1.27
C GLU A 28 -0.95 10.13 -0.09
N ALA A 29 -1.09 10.78 1.07
CA ALA A 29 -1.78 10.25 2.24
C ALA A 29 -3.29 10.15 1.94
N GLY A 30 -3.60 9.32 0.95
CA GLY A 30 -4.91 9.05 0.38
C GLY A 30 -5.20 7.57 0.50
N GLN A 31 -6.48 7.23 0.46
CA GLN A 31 -6.97 5.87 0.63
C GLN A 31 -6.21 4.91 -0.30
N ARG A 32 -5.50 3.94 0.29
CA ARG A 32 -4.80 2.88 -0.43
C ARG A 32 -5.70 1.66 -0.50
N TYR A 33 -5.42 0.77 -1.44
CA TYR A 33 -6.06 -0.52 -1.50
C TYR A 33 -5.07 -1.59 -1.92
N PHE A 34 -5.32 -2.81 -1.48
CA PHE A 34 -4.62 -3.99 -1.96
C PHE A 34 -5.59 -5.16 -2.07
N CYS A 35 -5.24 -6.12 -2.92
CA CYS A 35 -5.92 -7.40 -3.00
C CYS A 35 -5.14 -8.47 -2.25
N GLY A 36 -5.85 -9.44 -1.69
CA GLY A 36 -5.22 -10.56 -1.02
C GLY A 36 -6.17 -11.69 -0.68
N MET A 37 -5.58 -12.85 -0.41
CA MET A 37 -6.29 -14.07 -0.06
C MET A 37 -6.54 -14.16 1.44
N VAL A 38 -7.78 -14.47 1.82
CA VAL A 38 -8.15 -14.70 3.22
C VAL A 38 -7.57 -16.03 3.71
N LEU A 39 -6.69 -15.98 4.71
CA LEU A 39 -6.09 -17.15 5.35
C LEU A 39 -6.85 -17.59 6.60
N GLU A 40 -7.41 -16.65 7.36
CA GLU A 40 -8.14 -16.91 8.61
C GLU A 40 -9.25 -15.88 8.79
N ILE A 41 -10.37 -16.33 9.35
CA ILE A 41 -11.52 -15.49 9.69
C ILE A 41 -11.75 -15.58 11.20
N SER A 42 -11.74 -14.43 11.86
CA SER A 42 -12.14 -14.26 13.26
C SER A 42 -13.25 -13.20 13.35
N ASP A 43 -13.98 -13.16 14.47
CA ASP A 43 -15.05 -12.16 14.67
C ASP A 43 -14.55 -10.70 14.57
N GLN A 44 -13.28 -10.46 14.90
CA GLN A 44 -12.70 -9.11 15.01
C GLN A 44 -11.71 -8.76 13.90
N TYR A 45 -11.21 -9.75 13.15
CA TYR A 45 -10.20 -9.53 12.12
C TYR A 45 -10.20 -10.65 11.08
N PHE A 46 -9.66 -10.34 9.90
CA PHE A 46 -9.24 -11.32 8.90
C PHE A 46 -7.72 -11.34 8.82
N LEU A 47 -7.14 -12.53 8.68
CA LEU A 47 -5.75 -12.67 8.29
C LEU A 47 -5.70 -12.81 6.78
N VAL A 48 -4.98 -11.93 6.12
CA VAL A 48 -4.90 -11.85 4.66
C VAL A 48 -3.45 -11.97 4.23
N GLU A 49 -3.21 -12.75 3.18
CA GLU A 49 -1.97 -12.72 2.43
C GLU A 49 -2.14 -11.77 1.23
N PRO A 50 -1.41 -10.64 1.15
CA PRO A 50 -1.45 -9.76 -0.01
C PRO A 50 -0.99 -10.49 -1.28
N ASP A 51 -1.59 -10.18 -2.42
CA ASP A 51 -1.26 -10.85 -3.69
C ASP A 51 0.18 -10.58 -4.14
N GLU A 52 0.68 -11.41 -5.06
CA GLU A 52 2.01 -11.22 -5.63
C GLU A 52 2.09 -9.91 -6.43
N GLY A 53 2.99 -9.02 -6.03
CA GLY A 53 3.20 -7.72 -6.69
C GLY A 53 2.61 -6.53 -5.93
N GLU A 54 1.80 -6.76 -4.90
CA GLU A 54 1.29 -5.70 -4.03
C GLU A 54 2.43 -5.06 -3.23
N GLU A 55 2.37 -3.74 -3.05
CA GLU A 55 3.39 -2.99 -2.31
C GLU A 55 3.38 -3.37 -0.82
N GLU A 56 2.22 -3.71 -0.31
CA GLU A 56 1.94 -4.16 1.05
C GLU A 56 2.71 -5.42 1.40
N ARG A 57 2.96 -6.29 0.40
CA ARG A 57 3.76 -7.51 0.55
C ARG A 57 5.23 -7.22 0.86
N LYS A 58 5.73 -6.01 0.58
CA LYS A 58 7.06 -5.56 1.02
C LYS A 58 7.12 -5.34 2.53
N SER A 59 5.97 -5.04 3.15
CA SER A 59 5.86 -4.86 4.60
C SER A 59 5.71 -6.21 5.31
N ALA A 60 4.76 -7.05 4.87
CA ALA A 60 4.61 -8.41 5.39
C ALA A 60 3.85 -9.34 4.42
N ASP A 61 4.13 -10.64 4.49
CA ASP A 61 3.35 -11.69 3.81
C ASP A 61 1.98 -11.94 4.44
N ARG A 62 1.77 -11.47 5.67
CA ARG A 62 0.54 -11.67 6.45
C ARG A 62 0.13 -10.39 7.11
N ILE A 63 -1.09 -9.95 6.82
CA ILE A 63 -1.66 -8.71 7.32
C ILE A 63 -2.99 -9.00 8.01
N THR A 64 -3.11 -8.51 9.23
CA THR A 64 -4.32 -8.54 10.03
C THR A 64 -5.18 -7.33 9.68
N VAL A 65 -6.36 -7.60 9.16
CA VAL A 65 -7.34 -6.60 8.71
C VAL A 65 -8.50 -6.58 9.70
N PRO A 66 -8.74 -5.48 10.45
CA PRO A 66 -9.89 -5.41 11.34
C PRO A 66 -11.21 -5.46 10.56
N THR A 67 -12.20 -6.19 11.10
CA THR A 67 -13.57 -6.26 10.54
C THR A 67 -14.42 -5.04 10.91
N ASN A 68 -13.92 -4.13 11.75
CA ASN A 68 -14.59 -2.88 12.08
C ASN A 68 -14.32 -1.81 10.99
N VAL A 69 -14.99 -1.96 9.86
CA VAL A 69 -14.87 -1.05 8.70
C VAL A 69 -15.72 0.20 8.85
N ILE A 70 -15.31 1.30 8.21
CA ILE A 70 -16.05 2.58 8.22
C ILE A 70 -17.26 2.55 7.26
N SER A 71 -17.19 1.76 6.19
CA SER A 71 -18.26 1.63 5.19
C SER A 71 -19.58 1.21 5.84
N ALA A 72 -20.67 1.86 5.42
CA ALA A 72 -22.02 1.53 5.85
C ALA A 72 -22.51 0.16 5.31
N GLU A 73 -21.86 -0.36 4.26
CA GLU A 73 -22.15 -1.69 3.71
C GLU A 73 -21.68 -2.82 4.63
N GLY A 74 -20.76 -2.52 5.56
CA GLY A 74 -20.18 -3.50 6.47
C GLY A 74 -19.14 -4.40 5.80
N VAL A 75 -18.91 -5.56 6.41
CA VAL A 75 -17.94 -6.55 5.92
C VAL A 75 -18.69 -7.63 5.12
N PRO A 76 -18.25 -7.94 3.88
CA PRO A 76 -18.89 -8.98 3.08
C PRO A 76 -18.70 -10.37 3.70
N GLU A 77 -19.63 -11.28 3.40
CA GLU A 77 -19.50 -12.68 3.79
C GLU A 77 -18.46 -13.36 2.88
N VAL A 78 -17.34 -13.78 3.48
CA VAL A 78 -16.19 -14.39 2.78
C VAL A 78 -15.77 -15.67 3.49
N LYS A 79 -15.00 -16.52 2.79
CA LYS A 79 -14.46 -17.77 3.32
C LYS A 79 -12.93 -17.77 3.22
N VAL A 80 -12.29 -18.63 4.01
CA VAL A 80 -10.86 -18.89 3.86
C VAL A 80 -10.59 -19.39 2.44
N GLY A 81 -9.65 -18.76 1.76
CA GLY A 81 -9.32 -18.98 0.35
C GLY A 81 -9.99 -18.02 -0.63
N ASP A 82 -10.94 -17.18 -0.19
CA ASP A 82 -11.49 -16.12 -1.04
C ASP A 82 -10.49 -14.96 -1.17
N GLU A 83 -10.51 -14.31 -2.33
CA GLU A 83 -9.77 -13.07 -2.58
C GLU A 83 -10.64 -11.86 -2.25
N ILE A 84 -10.08 -10.91 -1.52
CA ILE A 84 -10.75 -9.68 -1.09
C ILE A 84 -9.91 -8.46 -1.42
N ARG A 85 -10.57 -7.34 -1.67
CA ARG A 85 -9.95 -6.01 -1.79
C ARG A 85 -10.16 -5.25 -0.50
N ILE A 86 -9.09 -4.77 0.10
CA ILE A 86 -9.11 -3.98 1.34
C ILE A 86 -8.75 -2.54 1.01
N VAL A 87 -9.59 -1.59 1.42
CA VAL A 87 -9.33 -0.15 1.30
C VAL A 87 -8.99 0.41 2.67
N TYR A 88 -7.84 1.06 2.80
CA TYR A 88 -7.26 1.45 4.08
C TYR A 88 -6.53 2.81 4.00
N ASP A 89 -6.05 3.32 5.13
CA ASP A 89 -5.39 4.63 5.27
C ASP A 89 -3.94 4.68 4.79
N GLY A 90 -3.38 3.56 4.35
CA GLY A 90 -1.97 3.45 3.99
C GLY A 90 -1.04 3.15 5.16
N GLU A 91 -1.54 3.14 6.41
CA GLU A 91 -0.73 2.86 7.57
C GLU A 91 -0.71 1.36 7.90
N ILE A 92 0.47 0.75 7.79
CA ILE A 92 0.72 -0.63 8.18
C ILE A 92 1.60 -0.63 9.42
N MET A 93 1.10 -1.21 10.51
CA MET A 93 1.86 -1.42 11.72
C MET A 93 2.85 -2.57 11.54
N GLU A 94 4.15 -2.26 11.60
CA GLU A 94 5.26 -3.22 11.52
C GLU A 94 5.28 -4.18 12.72
N SER A 95 4.49 -5.24 12.62
CA SER A 95 4.39 -6.35 13.57
C SER A 95 4.30 -7.67 12.80
N TYR A 96 4.31 -8.83 13.48
CA TYR A 96 4.16 -10.13 12.81
C TYR A 96 3.05 -10.98 13.45
N PRO A 97 1.93 -11.24 12.76
CA PRO A 97 1.56 -10.67 11.45
C PRO A 97 1.43 -9.14 11.51
N ALA A 98 1.62 -8.46 10.37
CA ALA A 98 1.43 -7.01 10.30
C ALA A 98 -0.03 -6.66 10.52
N ARG A 99 -0.33 -5.38 10.77
CA ARG A 99 -1.69 -4.96 11.11
C ARG A 99 -2.05 -3.63 10.46
N LEU A 100 -3.26 -3.54 9.93
CA LEU A 100 -3.80 -2.26 9.46
C LEU A 100 -4.39 -1.46 10.63
N SER A 101 -4.19 -0.15 10.59
CA SER A 101 -4.77 0.78 11.57
C SER A 101 -6.23 1.06 11.23
N THR A 102 -6.49 1.71 10.10
CA THR A 102 -7.84 2.10 9.67
C THR A 102 -8.23 1.39 8.38
N VAL A 103 -9.34 0.66 8.42
CA VAL A 103 -9.94 0.05 7.22
C VAL A 103 -11.22 0.79 6.88
N PHE A 104 -11.29 1.31 5.66
CA PHE A 104 -12.45 2.01 5.16
C PHE A 104 -13.51 1.04 4.66
N ALA A 105 -13.12 0.06 3.86
CA ALA A 105 -14.04 -0.90 3.25
C ALA A 105 -13.32 -2.21 2.91
N ILE A 106 -14.09 -3.29 2.85
CA ILE A 106 -13.65 -4.59 2.34
C ILE A 106 -14.64 -5.00 1.28
N TYR A 107 -14.14 -5.40 0.11
CA TYR A 107 -14.94 -5.90 -1.01
C TYR A 107 -14.48 -7.31 -1.38
N ARG A 108 -15.37 -8.11 -1.98
CA ARG A 108 -14.96 -9.35 -2.64
C ARG A 108 -14.29 -9.02 -3.97
N ALA A 109 -13.26 -9.76 -4.36
CA ALA A 109 -12.59 -9.50 -5.63
C ALA A 109 -13.43 -9.91 -6.86
N ASP A 110 -14.44 -10.76 -6.66
CA ASP A 110 -15.33 -11.31 -7.71
C ASP A 110 -16.57 -10.44 -8.02
N GLU A 111 -16.70 -9.26 -7.38
CA GLU A 111 -17.82 -8.31 -7.58
C GLU A 111 -17.48 -7.14 -8.53
#